data_AF-I6XTI0-F1
#
_entry.id   AF-I6XTI0-F1
#
_cell.length_a   1.000
_cell.length_b   1.000
_cell.length_c   1.000
_cell.angle_alpha   90.00
_cell.angle_beta   90.00
_cell.angle_gamma   90.00
#
_symmetry.space_group_name_H-M   'P 1'
#
loop_
_entity.id
_entity.type
_entity.pdbx_description
1 polymer ?
#
loop_
_entity_poly.entity_id
_entity_poly.type
_entity_poly.pdbx_seq_one_letter_code
_entity_poly.pdbx_strand_id
1 'polypeptide(L)'
;MALLVVVLSPFVAMTFWGLPRLNFDWTQGQTPTEIDWGKFITLLLWNCSGFDGAGSIASEVENPASSYPPALTTSVVLIFAVYGLPTIIGVSVLPNYTQWKPGAYMTVAKLIGGHTLQVWMGISEVLSTVGLLLTRICINSRVIYGTALVEQVL
;
A
#
# COMPACT_ATOMS: atom_id res chain seq x y z
N MET A 1 -9.82 -7.60 10.12
CA MET A 1 -10.62 -6.35 10.09
C MET A 1 -10.07 -5.28 11.04
N ALA A 2 -9.90 -5.55 12.34
CA ALA A 2 -9.40 -4.54 13.30
C ALA A 2 -8.04 -3.93 12.92
N LEU A 3 -7.07 -4.74 12.51
CA LEU A 3 -5.74 -4.28 12.06
C LEU A 3 -5.82 -3.29 10.89
N LEU A 4 -6.69 -3.57 9.91
CA LEU A 4 -6.88 -2.71 8.73
C LEU A 4 -7.41 -1.34 9.12
N VAL A 5 -8.40 -1.29 10.03
CA VAL A 5 -8.95 -0.03 10.53
C VAL A 5 -7.86 0.77 11.26
N VAL A 6 -7.08 0.13 12.13
CA VAL A 6 -6.00 0.79 12.87
C VAL A 6 -4.93 1.33 11.92
N VAL A 7 -4.50 0.54 10.93
CA VAL A 7 -3.45 0.96 9.99
C VAL A 7 -3.92 2.05 9.03
N LEU A 8 -5.16 1.99 8.55
CA LEU A 8 -5.70 3.00 7.63
C LEU A 8 -6.14 4.28 8.32
N SER A 9 -6.49 4.23 9.60
CA SER A 9 -6.99 5.40 10.34
C SER A 9 -6.10 6.66 10.26
N PRO A 10 -4.75 6.63 10.39
CA PRO A 10 -3.93 7.82 10.22
C PRO A 10 -3.91 8.34 8.78
N PHE A 11 -4.01 7.48 7.77
CA PHE A 11 -4.08 7.92 6.36
C PHE A 11 -5.41 8.61 6.07
N VAL A 12 -6.50 8.08 6.62
CA VAL A 12 -7.82 8.71 6.54
C VAL A 12 -7.81 10.06 7.26
N ALA A 13 -7.26 10.13 8.47
CA ALA A 13 -7.12 11.40 9.21
C ALA A 13 -6.25 12.42 8.47
N MET A 14 -5.11 11.98 7.93
CA MET A 14 -4.23 12.82 7.09
C MET A 14 -4.98 13.34 5.86
N THR A 15 -5.81 12.49 5.25
CA THR A 15 -6.60 12.87 4.07
C THR A 15 -7.62 13.95 4.44
N PHE A 16 -8.42 13.74 5.49
CA PHE A 16 -9.42 14.72 5.91
C PHE A 16 -8.82 16.06 6.37
N TRP A 17 -7.74 16.03 7.16
CA TRP A 17 -7.08 17.26 7.63
C TRP A 17 -6.23 17.94 6.56
N GLY A 18 -5.84 17.22 5.52
CA GLY A 18 -5.10 17.74 4.39
C GLY A 18 -5.97 18.36 3.29
N LEU A 19 -7.29 18.08 3.27
CA LEU A 19 -8.23 18.65 2.28
C LEU A 19 -8.14 20.19 2.14
N PRO A 20 -8.05 20.99 3.23
CA PRO A 20 -7.95 22.45 3.10
C PRO A 20 -6.62 22.93 2.50
N ARG A 21 -5.61 22.06 2.43
CA ARG A 21 -4.27 22.36 1.92
C ARG A 21 -4.06 21.86 0.48
N LEU A 22 -5.12 21.41 -0.17
CA LEU A 22 -5.08 20.99 -1.56
C LEU A 22 -4.68 22.17 -2.45
N ASN A 23 -3.60 21.99 -3.20
CA ASN A 23 -3.23 22.83 -4.33
C ASN A 23 -2.97 21.96 -5.57
N PHE A 24 -2.96 22.59 -6.74
CA PHE A 24 -2.65 21.93 -8.01
C PHE A 24 -1.32 22.41 -8.61
N ASP A 25 -0.52 23.18 -7.88
CA ASP A 25 0.71 23.77 -8.40
C ASP A 25 1.76 22.71 -8.77
N TRP A 26 1.67 21.52 -8.17
CA TRP A 26 2.48 20.35 -8.51
C TRP A 26 2.29 19.85 -9.95
N THR A 27 1.17 20.20 -10.61
CA THR A 27 0.94 19.88 -12.03
C THR A 27 1.83 20.69 -12.96
N GLN A 28 2.36 21.82 -12.50
CA GLN A 28 3.32 22.67 -13.20
C GLN A 28 4.76 22.44 -12.74
N GLY A 29 4.97 21.48 -11.83
CA GLY A 29 6.27 21.14 -11.29
C GLY A 29 7.21 20.54 -12.34
N GLN A 30 8.51 20.68 -12.10
CA GLN A 30 9.54 20.09 -12.95
C GLN A 30 9.47 18.56 -12.88
N THR A 31 9.23 17.92 -14.02
CA THR A 31 9.40 16.47 -14.16
C THR A 31 10.89 16.13 -14.20
N PRO A 32 11.30 14.95 -13.70
CA PRO A 32 12.69 14.51 -13.82
C PRO A 32 13.10 14.48 -15.30
N THR A 33 14.24 15.10 -15.62
CA THR A 33 14.80 15.13 -16.98
C THR A 33 15.30 13.76 -17.45
N GLU A 34 15.65 12.86 -16.52
CA GLU A 34 16.04 11.48 -16.80
C GLU A 34 15.25 10.52 -15.92
N ILE A 35 14.64 9.51 -16.55
CA ILE A 35 13.89 8.45 -15.88
C ILE A 35 14.69 7.16 -15.97
N ASP A 36 15.06 6.62 -14.81
CA ASP A 36 15.63 5.27 -14.71
C ASP A 36 14.49 4.24 -14.82
N TRP A 37 14.28 3.76 -16.05
CA TRP A 37 13.24 2.80 -16.37
C TRP A 37 13.36 1.48 -15.58
N GLY A 38 14.59 1.06 -15.26
CA GLY A 38 14.82 -0.15 -14.47
C GLY A 38 14.28 0.00 -13.04
N LYS A 39 14.59 1.13 -12.39
CA LYS A 39 14.04 1.44 -11.06
C LYS A 39 12.52 1.63 -11.10
N PHE A 40 12.02 2.34 -12.11
CA PHE A 40 10.59 2.62 -12.25
C PHE A 40 9.77 1.33 -12.35
N ILE A 41 10.15 0.42 -13.25
CA ILE A 41 9.47 -0.87 -13.44
C ILE A 41 9.60 -1.73 -12.19
N THR A 42 10.77 -1.75 -11.53
CA THR A 42 10.98 -2.51 -10.30
C THR A 42 10.06 -2.02 -9.17
N LEU A 43 9.90 -0.70 -9.03
CA LEU A 43 9.00 -0.11 -8.03
C LEU A 43 7.53 -0.41 -8.35
N LEU A 44 7.13 -0.36 -9.62
CA LEU A 44 5.78 -0.75 -10.04
C LEU A 44 5.51 -2.23 -9.75
N LEU A 45 6.45 -3.10 -10.08
CA LEU A 45 6.32 -4.54 -9.83
C LEU A 45 6.22 -4.83 -8.33
N TRP A 46 7.02 -4.15 -7.51
CA TRP A 46 6.94 -4.24 -6.06
C TRP A 46 5.55 -3.83 -5.54
N ASN A 47 4.99 -2.73 -6.04
CA ASN A 47 3.65 -2.27 -5.66
C ASN A 47 2.52 -3.23 -6.07
N CYS A 48 2.70 -3.95 -7.18
CA CYS A 48 1.73 -4.95 -7.65
C CYS A 48 1.97 -6.35 -7.06
N SER A 49 3.03 -6.54 -6.26
CA SER A 49 3.33 -7.84 -5.66
C SER A 49 2.40 -8.11 -4.46
N GLY A 50 1.85 -9.34 -4.36
CA GLY A 50 0.98 -9.75 -3.25
C GLY A 50 -0.40 -10.26 -3.65
N PHE A 51 -0.89 -9.93 -4.85
CA PHE A 51 -2.16 -10.47 -5.35
C PHE A 51 -2.10 -11.98 -5.60
N ASP A 52 -0.91 -12.52 -5.87
CA ASP A 52 -0.61 -13.94 -6.00
C ASP A 52 -0.92 -14.74 -4.72
N GLY A 53 -0.74 -14.11 -3.55
CA GLY A 53 -1.07 -14.71 -2.26
C GLY A 53 -2.55 -15.04 -2.08
N ALA A 54 -3.45 -14.34 -2.78
CA ALA A 54 -4.87 -14.66 -2.77
C ALA A 54 -5.17 -16.00 -3.45
N GLY A 55 -4.31 -16.44 -4.38
CA GLY A 55 -4.42 -17.73 -5.04
C GLY A 55 -4.12 -18.91 -4.10
N SER A 56 -3.25 -18.72 -3.11
CA SER A 56 -2.86 -19.78 -2.17
C SER A 56 -3.99 -20.28 -1.26
N ILE A 57 -5.09 -19.52 -1.17
CA ILE A 57 -6.29 -19.87 -0.40
C ILE A 57 -7.51 -20.13 -1.29
N ALA A 58 -7.35 -20.12 -2.62
CA ALA A 58 -8.47 -20.25 -3.55
C ALA A 58 -9.21 -21.59 -3.46
N SER A 59 -8.52 -22.64 -3.00
CA SER A 59 -9.13 -23.94 -2.72
C SER A 59 -9.94 -23.98 -1.43
N GLU A 60 -9.74 -23.03 -0.51
CA GLU A 60 -10.45 -22.93 0.78
C GLU A 60 -11.67 -22.00 0.72
N VAL A 61 -11.86 -21.28 -0.40
CA VAL A 61 -12.97 -20.35 -0.59
C VAL A 61 -14.17 -21.09 -1.16
N GLU A 62 -15.33 -20.93 -0.52
CA GLU A 62 -16.59 -21.42 -1.07
C GLU A 62 -16.95 -20.66 -2.36
N ASN A 63 -17.23 -21.42 -3.44
CA ASN A 63 -17.61 -20.90 -4.75
C ASN A 63 -16.64 -19.81 -5.30
N PRO A 64 -15.37 -20.15 -5.55
CA PRO A 64 -14.35 -19.17 -5.91
C PRO A 64 -14.69 -18.41 -7.21
N ALA A 65 -15.36 -19.06 -8.16
CA ALA A 65 -15.77 -18.44 -9.43
C ALA A 65 -16.68 -17.21 -9.27
N SER A 66 -17.49 -17.16 -8.20
CA SER A 66 -18.39 -16.02 -7.94
C SER A 66 -17.83 -15.07 -6.88
N SER A 67 -17.05 -15.57 -5.92
CA SER A 67 -16.53 -14.79 -4.79
C SER A 67 -15.26 -14.00 -5.14
N TYR A 68 -14.38 -14.54 -6.00
CA TYR A 68 -13.10 -13.90 -6.34
C TYR A 68 -13.24 -12.61 -7.16
N PRO A 69 -14.00 -12.58 -8.28
CA PRO A 69 -14.08 -11.39 -9.12
C PRO A 69 -14.52 -10.11 -8.38
N PRO A 70 -15.59 -10.12 -7.55
CA PRO A 70 -15.97 -8.93 -6.79
C PRO A 70 -14.94 -8.59 -5.71
N ALA A 71 -14.41 -9.58 -4.99
CA ALA A 71 -13.41 -9.34 -3.94
C ALA A 71 -12.12 -8.70 -4.48
N LEU A 72 -11.63 -9.17 -5.62
CA LEU A 72 -10.47 -8.59 -6.31
C LEU A 72 -10.77 -7.18 -6.81
N THR A 73 -11.94 -6.97 -7.43
CA THR A 73 -12.33 -5.64 -7.93
C THR A 73 -12.42 -4.63 -6.79
N THR A 74 -13.08 -4.97 -5.68
CA THR A 74 -13.16 -4.12 -4.50
C THR A 74 -11.78 -3.83 -3.91
N SER A 75 -10.90 -4.84 -3.86
CA SER A 75 -9.52 -4.67 -3.38
C SER A 75 -8.74 -3.67 -4.23
N VAL A 76 -8.84 -3.77 -5.56
CA VAL A 76 -8.18 -2.85 -6.49
C VAL A 76 -8.70 -1.42 -6.31
N VAL A 77 -10.02 -1.23 -6.27
CA VAL A 77 -10.62 0.10 -6.07
C VAL A 77 -10.20 0.70 -4.73
N LEU A 78 -10.16 -0.11 -3.67
CA LEU A 78 -9.74 0.34 -2.34
C LEU A 78 -8.26 0.75 -2.34
N ILE A 79 -7.39 0.01 -3.02
CA ILE A 79 -5.97 0.37 -3.17
C ILE A 79 -5.82 1.71 -3.88
N PHE A 80 -6.55 1.93 -4.98
CA PHE A 80 -6.54 3.22 -5.67
C PHE A 80 -6.98 4.37 -4.75
N ALA A 81 -8.00 4.18 -3.93
CA ALA A 81 -8.45 5.20 -2.97
C ALA A 81 -7.40 5.47 -1.88
N VAL A 82 -6.85 4.41 -1.28
CA VAL A 82 -5.89 4.49 -0.17
C VAL A 82 -4.52 4.99 -0.62
N TYR A 83 -4.14 4.79 -1.88
CA TYR A 83 -2.88 5.32 -2.41
C TYR A 83 -3.09 6.71 -3.00
N GLY A 84 -4.13 6.87 -3.83
CA GLY A 84 -4.37 8.10 -4.57
C GLY A 84 -4.67 9.30 -3.68
N LEU A 85 -5.65 9.17 -2.77
CA LEU A 85 -6.10 10.29 -1.94
C LEU A 85 -4.98 10.90 -1.07
N PRO A 86 -4.25 10.12 -0.24
CA PRO A 86 -3.16 10.67 0.56
C PRO A 86 -1.96 11.11 -0.28
N THR A 87 -1.71 10.50 -1.44
CA THR A 87 -0.64 10.95 -2.35
C THR A 87 -0.94 12.35 -2.89
N ILE A 88 -2.17 12.59 -3.37
CA ILE A 88 -2.58 13.90 -3.90
C ILE A 88 -2.35 14.99 -2.85
N ILE A 89 -2.81 14.74 -1.62
CA ILE A 89 -2.64 15.67 -0.50
C ILE A 89 -1.17 15.84 -0.14
N GLY A 90 -0.40 14.74 -0.10
CA GLY A 90 1.01 14.79 0.20
C GLY A 90 1.79 15.62 -0.80
N VAL A 91 1.47 15.50 -2.09
CA VAL A 91 2.12 16.27 -3.16
C VAL A 91 1.71 17.75 -3.11
N SER A 92 0.47 18.06 -2.69
CA SER A 92 0.07 19.45 -2.47
C SER A 92 0.83 20.14 -1.33
N VAL A 93 1.18 19.39 -0.28
CA VAL A 93 1.93 19.91 0.87
C VAL A 93 3.44 19.89 0.64
N LEU A 94 3.93 18.89 -0.11
CA LEU A 94 5.35 18.67 -0.38
C LEU A 94 5.58 18.51 -1.90
N PRO A 95 5.54 19.61 -2.66
CA PRO A 95 5.60 19.57 -4.14
C PRO A 95 6.98 19.19 -4.68
N ASN A 96 8.05 19.28 -3.86
CA ASN A 96 9.40 18.96 -4.30
C ASN A 96 9.64 17.44 -4.31
N TYR A 97 9.69 16.84 -5.49
CA TYR A 97 9.93 15.40 -5.69
C TYR A 97 11.24 14.88 -5.05
N THR A 98 12.26 15.72 -4.87
CA THR A 98 13.54 15.30 -4.25
C THR A 98 13.41 14.98 -2.77
N GLN A 99 12.34 15.45 -2.13
CA GLN A 99 12.05 15.19 -0.71
C GLN A 99 11.22 13.91 -0.52
N TRP A 100 10.71 13.31 -1.60
CA TRP A 100 9.98 12.03 -1.58
C TRP A 100 10.93 10.85 -1.46
N LYS A 101 11.47 10.68 -0.26
CA LYS A 101 12.32 9.54 0.15
C LYS A 101 11.51 8.59 1.05
N PRO A 102 12.03 7.40 1.39
CA PRO A 102 11.41 6.55 2.40
C PRO A 102 11.09 7.34 3.68
N GLY A 103 9.86 7.23 4.18
CA GLY A 103 9.36 8.02 5.31
C GLY A 103 8.78 9.40 4.95
N ALA A 104 8.71 9.79 3.67
CA ALA A 104 8.13 11.08 3.26
C ALA A 104 6.69 11.28 3.78
N TYR A 105 5.89 10.22 3.85
CA TYR A 105 4.56 10.26 4.45
C TYR A 105 4.57 10.72 5.91
N MET A 106 5.57 10.34 6.70
CA MET A 106 5.71 10.85 8.08
C MET A 106 6.02 12.35 8.11
N THR A 107 6.81 12.84 7.16
CA THR A 107 7.09 14.28 7.01
C THR A 107 5.81 15.02 6.63
N VAL A 108 5.05 14.51 5.66
CA VAL A 108 3.75 15.06 5.26
C VAL A 108 2.77 15.06 6.44
N ALA A 109 2.67 13.96 7.18
CA ALA A 109 1.85 13.85 8.38
C ALA A 109 2.23 14.88 9.44
N LYS A 110 3.53 15.11 9.65
CA LYS A 110 4.03 16.16 10.55
C LYS A 110 3.62 17.56 10.09
N LEU A 111 3.70 17.83 8.79
CA LEU A 111 3.31 19.12 8.23
C LEU A 111 1.80 19.37 8.37
N ILE A 112 0.97 18.36 8.15
CA ILE A 112 -0.50 18.47 8.20
C ILE A 112 -1.02 18.51 9.64
N GLY A 113 -0.68 17.51 10.45
CA GLY A 113 -1.26 17.25 11.77
C GLY A 113 -0.27 17.34 12.94
N GLY A 114 0.95 17.83 12.71
CA GLY A 114 1.96 17.98 13.76
C GLY A 114 2.57 16.66 14.22
N HIS A 115 3.27 16.72 15.36
CA HIS A 115 3.99 15.57 15.93
C HIS A 115 3.07 14.39 16.28
N THR A 116 1.83 14.67 16.72
CA THR A 116 0.86 13.63 17.08
C THR A 116 0.49 12.74 15.90
N LEU A 117 0.20 13.34 14.73
CA LEU A 117 -0.12 12.56 13.53
C LEU A 117 1.10 11.80 13.00
N GLN A 118 2.30 12.39 13.13
CA GLN A 118 3.55 11.72 12.77
C GLN A 118 3.77 10.43 13.58
N VAL A 119 3.64 10.50 14.91
CA VAL A 119 3.81 9.32 15.79
C VAL A 119 2.74 8.28 15.51
N TRP A 120 1.49 8.70 15.34
CA TRP A 120 0.40 7.79 15.03
C TRP A 120 0.63 7.05 13.70
N MET A 121 1.06 7.77 12.66
CA MET A 121 1.41 7.18 11.38
C MET A 121 2.57 6.19 11.52
N GLY A 122 3.60 6.52 12.30
CA GLY A 122 4.74 5.61 12.54
C GLY A 122 4.34 4.31 13.25
N ILE A 123 3.44 4.37 14.24
CA ILE A 123 2.91 3.15 14.90
C ILE A 123 2.15 2.28 13.89
N SER A 124 1.32 2.90 13.06
CA SER A 124 0.57 2.19 12.02
C SER A 124 1.48 1.59 10.95
N GLU A 125 2.56 2.27 10.58
CA GLU A 125 3.58 1.76 9.66
C GLU A 125 4.23 0.49 10.22
N VAL A 126 4.71 0.51 11.47
CA VAL A 126 5.30 -0.66 12.13
C VAL A 126 4.32 -1.83 12.16
N LEU A 127 3.06 -1.57 12.55
CA LEU A 127 2.03 -2.59 12.64
C LEU A 127 1.71 -3.19 11.25
N SER A 128 1.69 -2.36 10.21
CA SER A 128 1.50 -2.78 8.82
C SER A 128 2.65 -3.68 8.34
N THR A 129 3.90 -3.27 8.60
CA THR A 129 5.09 -4.05 8.23
C THR A 129 5.10 -5.42 8.90
N VAL A 130 4.75 -5.50 10.19
CA VAL A 130 4.63 -6.78 10.91
C VAL A 130 3.52 -7.64 10.31
N GLY A 131 2.35 -7.06 10.03
CA GLY A 131 1.24 -7.79 9.39
C GLY A 131 1.60 -8.33 8.01
N LEU A 132 2.30 -7.54 7.20
CA LEU A 132 2.83 -7.96 5.90
C LEU A 132 3.84 -9.10 6.03
N LEU A 133 4.77 -9.01 6.99
CA LEU A 133 5.76 -10.06 7.24
C LEU A 133 5.08 -11.38 7.60
N LEU A 134 4.13 -11.36 8.55
CA LEU A 134 3.39 -12.57 8.94
C LEU A 134 2.63 -13.18 7.77
N THR A 135 1.95 -12.34 6.99
CA THR A 135 1.20 -12.78 5.80
C THR A 135 2.13 -13.47 4.79
N ARG A 136 3.31 -12.90 4.53
CA ARG A 136 4.29 -13.47 3.60
C ARG A 136 4.86 -14.80 4.10
N ILE A 137 5.13 -14.93 5.40
CA ILE A 137 5.58 -16.19 5.99
C ILE A 137 4.52 -17.29 5.77
N CYS A 138 3.24 -17.00 6.05
CA CYS A 138 2.16 -17.96 5.86
C CYS A 138 1.98 -18.39 4.40
N ILE A 139 2.02 -17.45 3.46
CA ILE A 139 1.90 -17.74 2.03
C ILE A 139 3.06 -18.63 1.56
N ASN A 140 4.30 -18.27 1.91
CA ASN A 140 5.47 -19.05 1.51
C ASN A 140 5.43 -20.47 2.08
N SER A 141 5.03 -20.64 3.35
CA SER A 141 4.86 -21.97 3.94
C SER A 141 3.84 -22.82 3.19
N ARG A 142 2.70 -22.24 2.77
CA ARG A 142 1.66 -22.95 2.01
C ARG A 142 2.14 -23.36 0.61
N VAL A 143 2.86 -22.48 -0.07
CA VAL A 143 3.40 -22.78 -1.41
C VAL A 143 4.39 -23.94 -1.34
N ILE A 144 5.33 -23.92 -0.39
CA ILE A 144 6.32 -25.00 -0.20
C ILE A 144 5.63 -26.33 0.14
N TYR A 145 4.61 -26.29 1.01
CA TYR A 145 3.82 -27.48 1.33
C TYR A 145 3.10 -28.04 0.09
N GLY A 146 2.49 -27.18 -0.72
CA GLY A 146 1.84 -27.56 -1.98
C GLY A 146 2.82 -28.22 -2.96
N THR A 147 4.03 -27.69 -3.10
CA THR A 147 5.05 -28.28 -3.99
C THR A 147 5.52 -29.66 -3.52
N ALA A 148 5.67 -29.86 -2.20
CA ALA A 148 6.09 -31.15 -1.65
C ALA A 148 5.03 -32.26 -1.82
N LEU A 149 3.74 -31.90 -1.76
CA LEU A 149 2.66 -32.87 -1.98
C LEU A 149 2.58 -33.36 -3.43
N VAL A 150 2.89 -32.50 -4.41
CA VAL A 150 2.88 -32.89 -5.83
C VAL A 150 3.94 -33.96 -6.13
N GLU A 151 5.09 -33.90 -5.46
CA GLU A 151 6.18 -34.86 -5.62
C GLU A 151 5.84 -36.26 -5.07
N GLN A 152 4.93 -36.37 -4.09
CA GLN A 152 4.51 -37.66 -3.52
C GLN A 152 3.49 -38.42 -4.39
N VAL A 153 2.88 -37.74 -5.36
CA VAL A 153 1.83 -38.31 -6.23
C VAL A 153 2.41 -38.77 -7.57
N LEU A 154 3.67 -38.43 -7.87
CA LEU A 154 4.46 -38.89 -9.02
C LEU A 154 5.32 -40.10 -8.64
#